data_AF-A0A7C3P882-F1
#
_entry.id   AF-A0A7C3P882-F1
#
_cell.length_a   1.000
_cell.length_b   1.000
_cell.length_c   1.000
_cell.angle_alpha   90.00
_cell.angle_beta   90.00
_cell.angle_gamma   90.00
#
_symmetry.space_group_name_H-M   'P 1'
#
loop_
_entity.id
_entity.type
_entity.pdbx_description
1 polymer ?
#
loop_
_entity_poly.entity_id
_entity_poly.type
_entity_poly.pdbx_seq_one_letter_code
_entity_poly.pdbx_strand_id
1 'polypeptide(L)'
;MDLLGMLVLVAAVAAIIITPLVRRGGSDLDERRAPPDAEAQKHLALTAIKELEFDHATGKIDDDDYRALRSRYEARAMEVLEHGAHPPVEPAWEDGAAQLEAEIRAARGRRFCADCGGPLPKAARFCPACGTPVEVPA
;
A
#
# COMPACT_ATOMS: atom_id res chain seq x y z
N MET A 1 -47.14 -23.71 -21.34
CA MET A 1 -46.07 -23.99 -20.36
C MET A 1 -44.72 -23.54 -20.91
N ASP A 2 -44.46 -23.71 -22.20
CA ASP A 2 -43.17 -23.42 -22.85
C ASP A 2 -42.81 -21.93 -22.92
N LEU A 3 -43.76 -21.06 -23.31
CA LEU A 3 -43.54 -19.60 -23.37
C LEU A 3 -43.26 -18.99 -21.98
N LEU A 4 -43.90 -19.54 -20.96
CA LEU A 4 -43.77 -19.08 -19.58
C LEU A 4 -42.42 -19.52 -19.00
N GLY A 5 -41.98 -20.74 -19.32
CA GLY A 5 -40.63 -21.22 -19.00
C GLY A 5 -39.53 -20.42 -19.70
N MET A 6 -39.71 -20.10 -20.98
CA MET A 6 -38.74 -19.30 -21.74
C MET A 6 -38.62 -17.87 -21.18
N LEU A 7 -39.73 -17.24 -20.80
CA LEU A 7 -39.73 -15.90 -20.22
C LEU A 7 -39.04 -15.85 -18.84
N VAL A 8 -39.26 -16.86 -17.99
CA VAL A 8 -38.59 -16.96 -16.68
C VAL A 8 -37.08 -17.20 -16.86
N LEU A 9 -36.67 -18.04 -17.81
CA LEU A 9 -35.27 -18.29 -18.10
C LEU A 9 -34.55 -17.01 -18.56
N VAL A 10 -35.15 -16.26 -19.49
CA VAL A 10 -34.61 -15.00 -19.98
C VAL A 10 -34.49 -13.97 -18.85
N ALA A 11 -35.51 -13.85 -18.00
CA ALA A 11 -35.48 -12.95 -16.85
C ALA A 11 -34.39 -13.33 -15.84
N ALA A 12 -34.19 -14.63 -15.58
CA ALA A 12 -33.15 -15.11 -14.67
C ALA A 12 -31.73 -14.83 -15.22
N VAL A 13 -31.50 -15.07 -16.51
CA VAL A 13 -30.21 -14.77 -17.16
C VAL A 13 -29.96 -13.26 -17.18
N ALA A 14 -30.97 -12.46 -17.52
CA ALA A 14 -30.87 -11.01 -17.48
C ALA A 14 -30.58 -10.52 -16.06
N ALA A 15 -31.24 -11.07 -15.03
CA ALA A 15 -30.95 -10.76 -13.65
C ALA A 15 -29.50 -11.12 -13.28
N ILE A 16 -28.99 -12.29 -13.66
CA ILE A 16 -27.60 -12.68 -13.39
C ILE A 16 -26.59 -11.73 -14.05
N ILE A 17 -26.89 -11.18 -15.23
CA ILE A 17 -26.02 -10.24 -15.95
C ILE A 17 -26.16 -8.80 -15.43
N ILE A 18 -27.37 -8.37 -15.09
CA ILE A 18 -27.66 -7.00 -14.62
C ILE A 18 -27.29 -6.83 -13.15
N THR A 19 -27.45 -7.88 -12.33
CA THR A 19 -27.11 -7.88 -10.91
C THR A 19 -25.67 -7.44 -10.63
N PRO A 20 -24.61 -7.95 -11.30
CA PRO A 20 -23.26 -7.47 -11.08
C PRO A 20 -23.08 -6.02 -11.55
N LEU A 21 -23.82 -5.54 -12.54
CA LEU A 21 -23.71 -4.15 -13.00
C LEU A 21 -24.35 -3.17 -12.02
N VAL A 22 -25.52 -3.53 -11.46
CA VAL A 22 -26.23 -2.72 -10.46
C VAL A 22 -25.57 -2.83 -9.08
N ARG A 23 -25.08 -4.02 -8.69
CA ARG A 23 -24.32 -4.21 -7.46
C ARG A 23 -22.89 -3.65 -7.53
N ARG A 24 -22.29 -3.49 -8.71
CA ARG A 24 -21.03 -2.77 -8.90
C ARG A 24 -21.17 -1.26 -8.71
N GLY A 25 -22.41 -0.75 -8.67
CA GLY A 25 -22.72 0.59 -8.16
C GLY A 25 -22.70 0.70 -6.62
N GLY A 26 -22.45 -0.40 -5.91
CA GLY A 26 -22.34 -0.46 -4.44
C GLY A 26 -21.37 -1.53 -3.96
N SER A 27 -20.32 -1.82 -4.74
CA SER A 27 -19.16 -2.56 -4.25
C SER A 27 -18.25 -1.57 -3.50
N ASP A 28 -17.63 -2.03 -2.41
CA ASP A 28 -16.66 -1.37 -1.48
C ASP A 28 -15.41 -0.69 -2.12
N LEU A 29 -15.54 -0.24 -3.36
CA LEU A 29 -14.61 0.57 -4.12
C LEU A 29 -15.01 2.04 -4.14
N ASP A 30 -16.26 2.39 -3.78
CA ASP A 30 -16.69 3.79 -3.71
C ASP A 30 -16.11 4.48 -2.47
N GLU A 31 -15.90 3.75 -1.37
CA GLU A 31 -15.19 4.22 -0.16
C GLU A 31 -13.65 4.26 -0.33
N ARG A 32 -13.12 3.70 -1.43
CA ARG A 32 -11.67 3.71 -1.78
C ARG A 32 -11.30 4.83 -2.73
N ARG A 33 -12.28 5.53 -3.29
CA ARG A 33 -12.03 6.68 -4.15
C ARG A 33 -11.89 7.88 -3.24
N ALA A 34 -10.64 8.24 -2.94
CA ALA A 34 -10.34 9.55 -2.37
C ALA A 34 -11.16 10.58 -3.16
N PRO A 35 -11.84 11.52 -2.48
CA PRO A 35 -12.79 12.39 -3.14
C PRO A 35 -12.10 13.06 -4.34
N PRO A 36 -12.83 13.31 -5.44
CA PRO A 36 -12.23 13.70 -6.72
C PRO A 36 -11.34 14.96 -6.64
N ASP A 37 -11.49 15.75 -5.57
CA ASP A 37 -10.64 16.86 -5.20
C ASP A 37 -9.29 16.41 -4.59
N ALA A 38 -9.22 15.37 -3.78
CA ALA A 38 -7.98 14.88 -3.15
C ALA A 38 -6.98 14.33 -4.17
N GLU A 39 -7.42 13.51 -5.13
CA GLU A 39 -6.50 13.01 -6.18
C GLU A 39 -6.03 14.14 -7.10
N ALA A 40 -6.91 15.11 -7.40
CA ALA A 40 -6.55 16.31 -8.16
C ALA A 40 -5.53 17.19 -7.41
N GLN A 41 -5.72 17.39 -6.10
CA GLN A 41 -4.81 18.15 -5.24
C GLN A 41 -3.44 17.46 -5.11
N LYS A 42 -3.41 16.14 -4.94
CA LYS A 42 -2.18 15.34 -4.95
C LYS A 42 -1.44 15.48 -6.27
N HIS A 43 -2.12 15.36 -7.41
CA HIS A 43 -1.52 15.51 -8.72
C HIS A 43 -0.93 16.92 -8.93
N LEU A 44 -1.61 17.95 -8.42
CA LEU A 44 -1.15 19.34 -8.47
C LEU A 44 0.11 19.55 -7.62
N ALA A 45 0.12 19.03 -6.39
CA ALA A 45 1.29 19.13 -5.50
C ALA A 45 2.52 18.42 -6.08
N LEU A 46 2.35 17.22 -6.65
CA LEU A 46 3.43 16.46 -7.27
C LEU A 46 3.97 17.14 -8.54
N THR A 47 3.09 17.75 -9.34
CA THR A 47 3.51 18.51 -10.52
C THR A 47 4.32 19.73 -10.11
N ALA A 48 3.87 20.47 -9.09
CA ALA A 48 4.59 21.64 -8.58
C ALA A 48 6.00 21.28 -8.06
N ILE A 49 6.17 20.14 -7.38
CA ILE A 49 7.49 19.66 -6.92
C ILE A 49 8.40 19.36 -8.12
N LYS A 50 7.89 18.71 -9.17
CA LYS A 50 8.68 18.41 -10.37
C LYS A 50 9.13 19.67 -11.12
N GLU A 51 8.25 20.66 -11.24
CA GLU A 51 8.62 21.95 -11.84
C GLU A 51 9.70 22.66 -11.01
N LEU A 52 9.57 22.63 -9.68
CA LEU A 52 10.55 23.21 -8.77
C LEU A 52 11.92 22.51 -8.87
N GLU A 53 11.95 21.19 -8.95
CA GLU A 53 13.16 20.40 -9.17
C GLU A 53 13.84 20.73 -10.51
N PHE A 54 13.03 20.94 -11.56
CA PHE A 54 13.53 21.36 -12.86
C PHE A 54 14.13 22.77 -12.83
N ASP A 55 13.46 23.72 -12.20
CA ASP A 55 13.95 25.10 -12.06
C ASP A 55 15.25 25.16 -11.25
N HIS A 56 15.38 24.35 -10.20
CA HIS A 56 16.63 24.21 -9.44
C HIS A 56 17.74 23.57 -10.30
N ALA A 57 17.44 22.48 -11.01
CA ALA A 57 18.41 21.80 -11.86
C ALA A 57 18.91 22.68 -13.02
N THR A 58 18.07 23.61 -13.50
CA THR A 58 18.43 24.59 -14.53
C THR A 58 19.07 25.86 -13.96
N GLY A 59 19.22 25.97 -12.64
CA GLY A 59 19.85 27.10 -11.96
C GLY A 59 18.99 28.37 -11.92
N LYS A 60 17.67 28.27 -12.11
CA LYS A 60 16.76 29.43 -12.03
C LYS A 60 16.44 29.85 -10.59
N ILE A 61 16.59 28.92 -9.65
CA ILE A 61 16.39 29.15 -8.21
C ILE A 61 17.59 28.60 -7.45
N ASP A 62 17.93 29.22 -6.33
CA ASP A 62 18.99 28.74 -5.45
C ASP A 62 18.51 27.60 -4.52
N ASP A 63 19.47 26.98 -3.87
CA ASP A 63 19.29 25.79 -3.05
C ASP A 63 18.52 26.07 -1.73
N ASP A 64 18.63 27.29 -1.18
CA ASP A 64 17.88 27.69 0.01
C ASP A 64 16.40 27.91 -0.33
N ASP A 65 16.12 28.63 -1.42
CA ASP A 65 14.78 28.86 -1.93
C ASP A 65 14.10 27.55 -2.38
N TYR A 66 14.85 26.67 -3.05
CA TYR A 66 14.39 25.33 -3.42
C TYR A 66 13.93 24.53 -2.19
N ARG A 67 14.77 24.45 -1.14
CA ARG A 67 14.42 23.74 0.10
C ARG A 67 13.18 24.32 0.77
N ALA A 68 13.10 25.64 0.86
CA ALA A 68 11.98 26.32 1.48
C ALA A 68 10.66 26.05 0.74
N LEU A 69 10.67 26.12 -0.59
CA LEU A 69 9.48 25.85 -1.41
C LEU A 69 9.09 24.37 -1.40
N ARG A 70 10.07 23.47 -1.53
CA ARG A 70 9.85 22.01 -1.52
C ARG A 70 9.17 21.56 -0.23
N SER A 71 9.64 22.02 0.92
CA SER A 71 9.04 21.67 2.22
C SER A 71 7.56 22.09 2.33
N ARG A 72 7.18 23.24 1.75
CA ARG A 72 5.79 23.72 1.74
C ARG A 72 4.89 22.88 0.84
N TYR A 73 5.38 22.48 -0.33
CA TYR A 73 4.62 21.61 -1.25
C TYR A 73 4.50 20.18 -0.71
N GLU A 74 5.54 19.66 -0.06
CA GLU A 74 5.50 18.37 0.65
C GLU A 74 4.48 18.40 1.79
N ALA A 75 4.45 19.46 2.60
CA ALA A 75 3.46 19.61 3.67
C ALA A 75 2.02 19.59 3.14
N ARG A 76 1.75 20.30 2.04
CA ARG A 76 0.43 20.26 1.37
C ARG A 76 0.10 18.90 0.78
N ALA A 77 1.08 18.21 0.19
CA ALA A 77 0.88 16.86 -0.32
C ALA A 77 0.58 15.86 0.81
N MET A 78 1.27 15.98 1.95
CA MET A 78 1.01 15.17 3.14
C MET A 78 -0.37 15.44 3.73
N GLU A 79 -0.80 16.70 3.82
CA GLU A 79 -2.14 17.06 4.32
C GLU A 79 -3.25 16.36 3.51
N VAL A 80 -3.10 16.30 2.18
CA VAL A 80 -4.03 15.61 1.28
C VAL A 80 -3.97 14.08 1.43
N LEU A 81 -2.79 13.53 1.70
CA LEU A 81 -2.62 12.08 1.91
C LEU A 81 -3.07 11.64 3.31
N GLU A 82 -2.90 12.45 4.34
CA GLU A 82 -3.38 12.16 5.70
C GLU A 82 -4.90 12.25 5.78
N HIS A 83 -5.51 13.24 5.14
CA HIS A 83 -6.97 13.39 5.10
C HIS A 83 -7.63 12.53 4.01
N GLY A 84 -6.87 12.11 2.98
CA GLY A 84 -7.38 11.34 1.86
C GLY A 84 -6.95 9.86 1.80
N ALA A 85 -6.02 9.40 2.65
CA ALA A 85 -5.43 8.06 2.49
C ALA A 85 -4.73 7.50 3.75
N HIS A 86 -5.52 6.99 4.69
CA HIS A 86 -5.45 5.56 5.01
C HIS A 86 -6.83 5.17 5.55
N PRO A 87 -7.70 4.45 4.79
CA PRO A 87 -8.83 3.80 5.46
C PRO A 87 -8.21 2.92 6.57
N PRO A 88 -8.87 2.72 7.73
CA PRO A 88 -8.42 1.71 8.68
C PRO A 88 -8.02 0.47 7.88
N VAL A 89 -6.86 -0.12 8.15
CA VAL A 89 -6.56 -1.45 7.63
C VAL A 89 -7.59 -2.34 8.30
N GLU A 90 -8.78 -2.40 7.72
CA GLU A 90 -9.75 -3.41 8.09
C GLU A 90 -9.08 -4.71 7.68
N PRO A 91 -8.82 -5.62 8.62
CA PRO A 91 -8.15 -6.86 8.31
C PRO A 91 -9.00 -7.52 7.22
N ALA A 92 -8.45 -7.59 6.00
CA ALA A 92 -9.19 -7.99 4.80
C ALA A 92 -9.64 -9.47 4.81
N TRP A 93 -9.55 -10.11 5.98
CA TRP A 93 -9.83 -11.49 6.33
C TRP A 93 -9.48 -11.64 7.82
N GLU A 94 -10.46 -11.85 8.70
CA GLU A 94 -10.22 -12.08 10.14
C GLU A 94 -9.25 -13.25 10.38
N ASP A 95 -9.31 -14.26 9.52
CA ASP A 95 -8.44 -15.45 9.56
C ASP A 95 -6.95 -15.13 9.35
N GLY A 96 -6.65 -13.94 8.84
CA GLY A 96 -5.33 -13.68 8.30
C GLY A 96 -4.41 -12.75 8.94
N ALA A 97 -4.97 -11.76 9.62
CA ALA A 97 -4.24 -11.10 10.68
C ALA A 97 -3.76 -12.18 11.67
N ALA A 98 -4.62 -13.14 12.04
CA ALA A 98 -4.26 -14.24 12.92
C ALA A 98 -3.19 -15.17 12.33
N GLN A 99 -3.32 -15.59 11.06
CA GLN A 99 -2.31 -16.42 10.40
C GLN A 99 -0.96 -15.70 10.29
N LEU A 100 -0.95 -14.44 9.88
CA LEU A 100 0.25 -13.63 9.78
C LEU A 100 0.92 -13.41 11.14
N GLU A 101 0.14 -13.11 12.19
CA GLU A 101 0.66 -12.99 13.54
C GLU A 101 1.24 -14.30 14.07
N ALA A 102 0.61 -15.44 13.75
CA ALA A 102 1.14 -16.75 14.08
C ALA A 102 2.47 -17.04 13.37
N GLU A 103 2.57 -16.71 12.08
CA GLU A 103 3.80 -16.83 11.29
C GLU A 103 4.92 -15.93 11.83
N ILE A 104 4.62 -14.66 12.13
CA ILE A 104 5.58 -13.73 12.75
C ILE A 104 6.03 -14.26 14.10
N ARG A 105 5.12 -14.75 14.94
CA ARG A 105 5.45 -15.33 16.25
C ARG A 105 6.33 -16.57 16.11
N ALA A 106 6.09 -17.41 15.10
CA ALA A 106 6.93 -18.58 14.80
C ALA A 106 8.30 -18.19 14.17
N ALA A 107 8.38 -17.04 13.50
CA ALA A 107 9.62 -16.51 12.94
C ALA A 107 10.46 -15.74 13.98
N ARG A 108 9.82 -15.18 15.02
CA ARG A 108 10.51 -14.51 16.14
C ARG A 108 11.51 -15.47 16.80
N GLY A 109 12.76 -15.02 16.93
CA GLY A 109 13.86 -15.81 17.50
C GLY A 109 14.70 -16.56 16.46
N ARG A 110 14.32 -16.56 15.18
CA ARG A 110 15.26 -16.89 14.10
C ARG A 110 16.28 -15.76 13.99
N ARG A 111 17.54 -16.15 13.82
CA ARG A 111 18.67 -15.21 13.70
C ARG A 111 19.35 -15.45 12.38
N PHE A 112 19.85 -14.39 11.77
CA PHE A 112 20.54 -14.43 10.49
C PHE A 112 21.85 -13.67 10.62
N CYS A 113 22.86 -14.10 9.86
CA CYS A 113 24.15 -13.44 9.81
C CYS A 113 24.01 -12.06 9.16
N ALA A 114 24.55 -11.02 9.80
CA ALA A 114 24.52 -9.67 9.26
C ALA A 114 25.38 -9.51 7.98
N ASP A 115 26.43 -10.33 7.84
CA ASP A 115 27.33 -10.26 6.68
C ASP A 115 26.80 -11.00 5.45
N CYS A 116 26.28 -12.22 5.63
CA CYS A 116 25.92 -13.11 4.51
C CYS A 116 24.44 -13.50 4.45
N GLY A 117 23.63 -13.13 5.45
CA GLY A 117 22.22 -13.48 5.53
C GLY A 117 21.90 -14.93 5.89
N GLY A 118 22.91 -15.80 6.08
CA GLY A 118 22.70 -17.21 6.43
C GLY A 118 22.07 -17.41 7.81
N PRO A 119 21.29 -18.49 8.04
CA PRO A 119 20.64 -18.75 9.31
C PRO A 119 21.66 -19.07 10.42
N LEU A 120 21.48 -18.47 11.60
CA LEU A 120 22.34 -18.66 12.76
C LEU A 120 21.67 -19.54 13.82
N PRO A 121 22.31 -20.66 14.24
CA PRO A 121 21.82 -21.45 15.36
C PRO A 121 21.89 -20.66 16.69
N LYS A 122 21.07 -21.02 17.70
CA LYS A 122 20.91 -20.25 18.96
C LYS A 122 22.19 -20.02 19.79
N ALA A 123 23.19 -20.89 19.65
CA ALA A 123 24.47 -20.76 20.34
C ALA A 123 25.65 -20.47 19.38
N ALA A 124 25.36 -20.03 18.15
CA ALA A 124 26.40 -19.69 17.18
C ALA A 124 27.30 -18.57 17.72
N ARG A 125 28.60 -18.84 17.81
CA ARG A 125 29.66 -17.82 18.00
C ARG A 125 30.27 -17.39 16.67
N PHE A 126 30.12 -18.21 15.64
CA PHE A 126 30.56 -17.96 14.26
C PHE A 126 29.46 -18.41 13.30
N CYS A 127 29.34 -17.73 12.16
CA CYS A 127 28.41 -18.11 11.11
C CYS A 127 28.87 -19.39 10.40
N PRO A 128 28.04 -20.44 10.29
CA PRO A 128 28.42 -21.68 9.61
C PRO A 128 28.52 -21.55 8.08
N ALA A 129 27.97 -20.48 7.50
CA ALA A 129 27.98 -20.25 6.06
C ALA A 129 29.19 -19.42 5.59
N CYS A 130 29.59 -18.38 6.33
CA CYS A 130 30.65 -17.45 5.92
C CYS A 130 31.81 -17.29 6.92
N GLY A 131 31.70 -17.86 8.13
CA GLY A 131 32.76 -17.79 9.14
C GLY A 131 32.82 -16.51 9.99
N THR A 132 32.00 -15.49 9.71
CA THR A 132 31.98 -14.24 10.49
C THR A 132 31.67 -14.51 11.97
N PRO A 133 32.42 -13.93 12.94
CA PRO A 133 32.07 -14.00 14.36
C PRO A 133 30.73 -13.28 14.62
N VAL A 134 29.87 -13.89 15.44
CA VAL A 134 28.55 -13.35 15.76
C VAL A 134 28.36 -13.29 17.28
N GLU A 135 27.75 -12.21 17.75
CA GLU A 135 27.46 -12.03 19.18
C GLU A 135 26.39 -13.02 19.65
N VAL A 136 26.66 -13.71 20.78
CA VAL A 136 25.69 -14.61 21.41
C VAL A 136 24.85 -13.78 22.39
N PRO A 137 23.52 -13.68 22.20
CA PRO A 137 22.63 -13.05 23.16
C PRO A 137 22.65 -13.87 24.44
N ALA A 138 22.70 -13.17 25.57
CA ALA A 138 22.79 -13.74 26.91
C ALA A 138 21.62 -14.67 27.27
#